data_AF-A0A1Y5S690-F1
#
_entry.id   AF-A0A1Y5S690-F1
#
_cell.length_a   1.000
_cell.length_b   1.000
_cell.length_c   1.000
_cell.angle_alpha   90.00
_cell.angle_beta   90.00
_cell.angle_gamma   90.00
#
_symmetry.space_group_name_H-M   'P 1'
#
loop_
_entity.id
_entity.type
_entity.pdbx_description
1 polymer ?
#
loop_
_entity_poly.entity_id
_entity_poly.type
_entity_poly.pdbx_seq_one_letter_code
_entity_poly.pdbx_strand_id
1 'polypeptide(L)'
;MSDPFTPSPELEAVARRFFRAVRQRDGKAMRNLLSRSAKLRFIGTAPNERWSGNSLRDGLEAHFNEAPAFLVDEETHGEAFEAGDIGWAIFERSIELQGNPIPVDFRFTLIFTMEDGAWKILHRHASVGKPNADTHGVEHRALDELAALASISDLPETHTDIVTVVFTDITDSTTLAATLGDRRWTEIVQRHLTMIEGCVTKHSGQLVKSLGDGTMSVFPSATVALQAAMSIQQTLARGHQEPRLSVRIGAHTGDVVHSGKDFFGTVVNKTARVAAISGPDEIRVSHATRTMVGTAKFTFTEPLSVPLKGLDGEHLIHKLEWQT
;
A
#
# COMPACT_ATOMS: atom_id res chain seq x y z
N MET A 1 9.98 22.89 -7.05
CA MET A 1 10.80 22.59 -5.85
C MET A 1 11.28 21.17 -6.02
N SER A 2 12.57 20.91 -5.81
CA SER A 2 13.11 19.54 -5.80
C SER A 2 12.50 18.78 -4.64
N ASP A 3 12.28 17.48 -4.83
CA ASP A 3 11.91 16.55 -3.77
C ASP A 3 12.90 16.72 -2.59
N PRO A 4 12.42 17.04 -1.37
CA PRO A 4 13.30 17.20 -0.22
C PRO A 4 13.83 15.86 0.32
N PHE A 5 13.32 14.73 -0.18
CA PHE A 5 13.70 13.39 0.26
C PHE A 5 14.64 12.76 -0.76
N THR A 6 15.79 12.28 -0.28
CA THR A 6 16.78 11.62 -1.13
C THR A 6 17.06 10.21 -0.62
N PRO A 7 17.16 9.20 -1.51
CA PRO A 7 17.68 7.89 -1.14
C PRO A 7 19.04 8.04 -0.45
N SER A 8 19.24 7.34 0.67
CA SER A 8 20.43 7.47 1.52
C SER A 8 21.17 6.14 1.71
N PRO A 9 22.16 5.84 0.85
CA PRO A 9 23.05 4.69 1.03
C PRO A 9 23.82 4.74 2.37
N GLU A 10 24.02 5.95 2.93
CA GLU A 10 24.71 6.13 4.20
C GLU A 10 23.87 5.59 5.36
N LEU A 11 22.58 5.93 5.40
CA LEU A 11 21.66 5.43 6.42
C LEU A 11 21.48 3.91 6.34
N GLU A 12 21.44 3.34 5.13
CA GLU A 12 21.48 1.89 4.96
C GLU A 12 22.74 1.28 5.58
N ALA A 13 23.91 1.88 5.34
CA ALA A 13 25.16 1.41 5.91
C ALA A 13 25.16 1.49 7.45
N VAL A 14 24.58 2.54 8.04
CA VAL A 14 24.41 2.67 9.50
C VAL A 14 23.52 1.55 10.04
N ALA A 15 22.38 1.29 9.41
CA ALA A 15 21.45 0.23 9.81
C ALA A 15 22.12 -1.16 9.75
N ARG A 16 22.80 -1.48 8.64
CA ARG A 16 23.50 -2.75 8.44
C ARG A 16 24.63 -2.95 9.46
N ARG A 17 25.36 -1.89 9.81
CA ARG A 17 26.35 -1.93 10.90
C ARG A 17 25.70 -2.21 12.25
N PHE A 18 24.53 -1.64 12.52
CA PHE A 18 23.79 -1.90 13.75
C PHE A 18 23.34 -3.37 13.84
N PHE A 19 22.73 -3.91 12.78
CA PHE A 19 22.34 -5.33 12.74
C PHE A 19 23.53 -6.27 12.91
N ARG A 20 24.67 -5.96 12.27
CA ARG A 20 25.92 -6.72 12.45
C ARG A 20 26.41 -6.68 13.90
N ALA A 21 26.39 -5.51 14.53
CA ALA A 21 26.81 -5.35 15.92
C ALA A 21 25.91 -6.14 16.88
N VAL A 22 24.59 -6.16 16.64
CA VAL A 22 23.65 -7.01 17.38
C VAL A 22 24.02 -8.49 17.27
N ARG A 23 24.24 -8.98 16.04
CA ARG A 23 24.61 -10.38 15.79
C ARG A 23 25.91 -10.78 16.46
N GLN A 24 26.89 -9.89 16.42
CA GLN A 24 28.21 -10.08 17.04
C GLN A 24 28.21 -9.83 18.55
N ARG A 25 27.06 -9.43 19.12
CA ARG A 25 26.93 -9.03 20.53
C ARG A 25 27.92 -7.93 20.93
N ASP A 26 28.26 -7.05 19.98
CA ASP A 26 29.17 -5.93 20.21
C ASP A 26 28.41 -4.73 20.81
N GLY A 27 28.27 -4.74 22.14
CA GLY A 27 27.62 -3.67 22.89
C GLY A 27 28.23 -2.29 22.64
N LYS A 28 29.54 -2.21 22.42
CA LYS A 28 30.23 -0.95 22.15
C LYS A 28 29.87 -0.41 20.77
N ALA A 29 29.92 -1.24 19.73
CA ALA A 29 29.54 -0.84 18.38
C ALA A 29 28.06 -0.45 18.31
N MET A 30 27.16 -1.22 18.95
CA MET A 30 25.75 -0.85 19.01
C MET A 30 25.56 0.51 19.68
N ARG A 31 26.12 0.73 20.88
CA ARG A 31 26.04 2.01 21.59
C ARG A 31 26.57 3.17 20.74
N ASN A 32 27.63 2.98 19.96
CA ASN A 32 28.19 4.04 19.12
C ASN A 32 27.26 4.48 17.98
N LEU A 33 26.32 3.63 17.57
CA LEU A 33 25.36 3.89 16.49
C LEU A 33 24.04 4.49 17.01
N LEU A 34 23.79 4.48 18.33
CA LEU A 34 22.59 5.03 18.94
C LEU A 34 22.74 6.51 19.30
N SER A 35 21.64 7.25 19.16
CA SER A 35 21.51 8.64 19.57
C SER A 35 21.78 8.78 21.07
N ARG A 36 22.40 9.90 21.47
CA ARG A 36 22.56 10.27 22.89
C ARG A 36 21.32 10.98 23.45
N SER A 37 20.31 11.22 22.64
CA SER A 37 19.07 11.88 23.05
C SER A 37 18.28 11.03 24.04
N ALA A 38 17.72 11.69 25.06
CA ALA A 38 16.72 11.07 25.96
C ALA A 38 15.44 10.64 25.21
N LYS A 39 15.28 11.07 23.95
CA LYS A 39 14.19 10.66 23.06
C LYS A 39 14.46 9.34 22.32
N LEU A 40 15.59 8.66 22.55
CA LEU A 40 15.85 7.31 22.04
C LEU A 40 14.68 6.36 22.38
N ARG A 41 14.12 5.66 21.40
CA ARG A 41 12.97 4.74 21.57
C ARG A 41 13.18 3.41 20.87
N PHE A 42 13.01 2.31 21.59
CA PHE A 42 12.93 0.97 21.01
C PHE A 42 11.53 0.38 21.24
N ILE A 43 10.95 -0.18 20.20
CA ILE A 43 9.73 -0.97 20.24
C ILE A 43 10.07 -2.38 19.73
N GLY A 44 9.78 -3.39 20.55
CA GLY A 44 9.93 -4.79 20.20
C GLY A 44 8.63 -5.40 19.70
N THR A 45 8.60 -6.72 19.62
CA THR A 45 7.53 -7.47 18.97
C THR A 45 6.42 -7.85 19.95
N ALA A 46 6.72 -7.95 21.24
CA ALA A 46 5.73 -8.29 22.27
C ALA A 46 4.98 -7.05 22.81
N PRO A 47 3.74 -7.19 23.34
CA PRO A 47 2.88 -6.06 23.72
C PRO A 47 3.50 -5.05 24.70
N ASN A 48 4.42 -5.51 25.56
CA ASN A 48 5.05 -4.70 26.61
C ASN A 48 6.51 -4.31 26.29
N GLU A 49 7.00 -4.61 25.09
CA GLU A 49 8.36 -4.31 24.68
C GLU A 49 8.49 -2.86 24.20
N ARG A 50 8.53 -1.93 25.15
CA ARG A 50 8.74 -0.50 24.90
C ARG A 50 9.80 0.04 25.84
N TRP A 51 10.89 0.51 25.26
CA TRP A 51 12.04 1.02 26.01
C TRP A 51 12.39 2.44 25.56
N SER A 52 12.97 3.23 26.47
CA SER A 52 13.22 4.63 26.23
C SER A 52 14.42 5.19 26.99
N GLY A 53 15.03 6.24 26.44
CA GLY A 53 16.01 7.06 27.14
C GLY A 53 17.38 6.40 27.34
N ASN A 54 18.16 6.94 28.27
CA ASN A 54 19.57 6.55 28.45
C ASN A 54 19.72 5.11 29.00
N SER A 55 18.77 4.65 29.82
CA SER A 55 18.78 3.28 30.37
C SER A 55 18.70 2.22 29.27
N LEU A 56 18.02 2.51 28.16
CA LEU A 56 18.01 1.65 26.97
C LEU A 56 19.42 1.56 26.34
N ARG A 57 20.15 2.66 26.28
CA ARG A 57 21.52 2.71 25.72
C ARG A 57 22.49 1.86 26.54
N ASP A 58 22.33 1.90 27.86
CA ASP A 58 23.20 1.17 28.80
C ASP A 58 22.83 -0.32 28.89
N GLY A 59 21.53 -0.64 28.85
CA GLY A 59 21.00 -2.01 28.94
C GLY A 59 21.00 -2.80 27.63
N LEU A 60 21.37 -2.17 26.51
CA LEU A 60 21.26 -2.77 25.17
C LEU A 60 22.06 -4.07 25.02
N GLU A 61 23.28 -4.09 25.56
CA GLU A 61 24.17 -5.24 25.49
C GLU A 61 23.60 -6.43 26.27
N ALA A 62 23.07 -6.18 27.47
CA ALA A 62 22.39 -7.21 28.25
C ALA A 62 21.15 -7.75 27.51
N HIS A 63 20.31 -6.85 26.98
CA HIS A 63 19.11 -7.22 26.24
C HIS A 63 19.40 -8.13 25.04
N PHE A 64 20.37 -7.80 24.19
CA PHE A 64 20.71 -8.64 23.04
C PHE A 64 21.53 -9.88 23.41
N ASN A 65 22.14 -9.91 24.59
CA ASN A 65 22.82 -11.11 25.09
C ASN A 65 21.84 -12.19 25.59
N GLU A 66 20.63 -11.80 26.01
CA GLU A 66 19.54 -12.72 26.37
C GLU A 66 18.97 -13.47 25.16
N ALA A 67 19.11 -12.91 23.96
CA ALA A 67 18.67 -13.56 22.74
C ALA A 67 19.46 -14.86 22.50
N PRO A 68 18.84 -15.92 21.94
CA PRO A 68 19.57 -17.09 21.48
C PRO A 68 20.61 -16.75 20.41
N ALA A 69 21.55 -17.66 20.13
CA ALA A 69 22.52 -17.44 19.06
C ALA A 69 21.81 -17.36 17.69
N PHE A 70 22.25 -16.41 16.86
CA PHE A 70 21.81 -16.28 15.48
C PHE A 70 22.49 -17.36 14.63
N LEU A 71 21.71 -18.29 14.08
CA LEU A 71 22.20 -19.34 13.19
C LEU A 71 22.23 -18.83 11.74
N VAL A 72 21.15 -18.16 11.32
CA VAL A 72 20.99 -17.53 10.00
C VAL A 72 20.39 -16.14 10.20
N ASP A 73 20.86 -15.16 9.42
CA ASP A 73 20.35 -13.78 9.43
C ASP A 73 20.50 -13.20 8.02
N GLU A 74 19.48 -13.42 7.21
CA GLU A 74 19.40 -12.98 5.81
C GLU A 74 18.61 -11.67 5.71
N GLU A 75 19.12 -10.74 4.92
CA GLU A 75 18.36 -9.52 4.59
C GLU A 75 17.57 -9.73 3.30
N THR A 76 16.27 -9.53 3.35
CA THR A 76 15.37 -9.70 2.21
C THR A 76 14.98 -8.38 1.56
N HIS A 77 15.03 -7.28 2.32
CA HIS A 77 14.76 -5.93 1.82
C HIS A 77 15.48 -4.87 2.68
N GLY A 78 15.86 -3.76 2.04
CA GLY A 78 16.45 -2.60 2.69
C GLY A 78 16.32 -1.36 1.83
N GLU A 79 15.82 -0.27 2.41
CA GLU A 79 15.80 1.06 1.80
C GLU A 79 15.94 2.13 2.88
N ALA A 80 16.50 3.29 2.51
CA ALA A 80 16.60 4.42 3.42
C ALA A 80 16.50 5.75 2.67
N PHE A 81 15.98 6.77 3.37
CA PHE A 81 15.79 8.10 2.84
C PHE A 81 16.19 9.14 3.90
N GLU A 82 16.64 10.29 3.44
CA GLU A 82 17.01 11.42 4.31
C GLU A 82 16.41 12.73 3.81
N ALA A 83 16.20 13.64 4.75
CA ALA A 83 15.86 15.03 4.50
C ALA A 83 16.55 15.90 5.55
N GLY A 84 17.61 16.59 5.14
CA GLY A 84 18.41 17.40 6.06
C GLY A 84 19.14 16.55 7.10
N ASP A 85 18.84 16.77 8.38
CA ASP A 85 19.48 16.14 9.53
C ASP A 85 18.65 14.98 10.14
N ILE A 86 17.61 14.54 9.43
CA ILE A 86 16.73 13.43 9.80
C ILE A 86 16.65 12.45 8.64
N GLY A 87 16.54 11.17 8.95
CA GLY A 87 16.21 10.16 7.96
C GLY A 87 15.52 8.95 8.55
N TRP A 88 15.11 8.03 7.70
CA TRP A 88 14.50 6.78 8.10
C TRP A 88 14.95 5.64 7.21
N ALA A 89 14.82 4.41 7.70
CA ALA A 89 15.08 3.22 6.92
C ALA A 89 14.09 2.11 7.26
N ILE A 90 13.81 1.29 6.26
CA ILE A 90 12.96 0.10 6.36
C ILE A 90 13.82 -1.10 5.98
N PHE A 91 13.78 -2.14 6.81
CA PHE A 91 14.52 -3.38 6.56
C PHE A 91 13.65 -4.59 6.86
N GLU A 92 13.80 -5.63 6.05
CA GLU A 92 13.21 -6.93 6.29
C GLU A 92 14.31 -7.99 6.35
N ARG A 93 14.20 -8.91 7.32
CA ARG A 93 15.21 -9.93 7.56
C ARG A 93 14.57 -11.24 7.98
N SER A 94 15.04 -12.36 7.44
CA SER A 94 14.67 -13.70 7.90
C SER A 94 15.75 -14.24 8.84
N ILE A 95 15.37 -14.52 10.08
CA ILE A 95 16.31 -14.84 11.17
C ILE A 95 16.01 -16.21 11.77
N GLU A 96 17.00 -17.09 11.75
CA GLU A 96 16.97 -18.37 12.46
C GLU A 96 17.74 -18.27 13.78
N LEU A 97 17.08 -18.59 14.88
CA LEU A 97 17.64 -18.54 16.23
C LEU A 97 17.83 -19.95 16.77
N GLN A 98 18.94 -20.17 17.47
CA GLN A 98 19.21 -21.45 18.14
C GLN A 98 18.05 -21.83 19.09
N GLY A 99 17.51 -23.03 18.91
CA GLY A 99 16.37 -23.53 19.69
C GLY A 99 15.00 -23.24 19.09
N ASN A 100 14.93 -22.52 17.96
CA ASN A 100 13.71 -22.37 17.17
C ASN A 100 13.90 -22.98 15.77
N PRO A 101 13.17 -24.04 15.39
CA PRO A 101 13.37 -24.74 14.13
C PRO A 101 12.82 -23.99 12.90
N ILE A 102 12.17 -22.84 13.08
CA ILE A 102 11.53 -22.07 12.00
C ILE A 102 12.13 -20.65 11.96
N PRO A 103 12.65 -20.19 10.79
CA PRO A 103 13.06 -18.81 10.60
C PRO A 103 11.92 -17.83 10.88
N VAL A 104 12.24 -16.71 11.53
CA VAL A 104 11.27 -15.67 11.86
C VAL A 104 11.55 -14.44 10.99
N ASP A 105 10.54 -13.99 10.26
CA ASP A 105 10.63 -12.80 9.43
C ASP A 105 10.36 -11.54 10.26
N PHE A 106 11.40 -10.73 10.40
CA PHE A 106 11.35 -9.45 11.09
C PHE A 106 11.29 -8.29 10.11
N ARG A 107 10.46 -7.30 10.46
CA ARG A 107 10.40 -5.99 9.81
C ARG A 107 10.91 -4.94 10.78
N PHE A 108 11.76 -4.06 10.29
CA PHE A 108 12.37 -3.00 11.07
C PHE A 108 12.07 -1.64 10.47
N THR A 109 11.74 -0.68 11.34
CA THR A 109 11.74 0.74 10.99
C THR A 109 12.74 1.45 11.88
N LEU A 110 13.65 2.18 11.26
CA LEU A 110 14.67 2.96 11.93
C LEU A 110 14.44 4.44 11.64
N ILE A 111 14.56 5.30 12.64
CA ILE A 111 14.63 6.75 12.46
C ILE A 111 16.01 7.20 12.91
N PHE A 112 16.62 8.06 12.10
CA PHE A 112 17.96 8.58 12.30
C PHE A 112 17.95 10.08 12.53
N THR A 113 18.96 10.54 13.24
CA THR A 113 19.26 11.96 13.43
C THR A 113 20.76 12.17 13.31
N MET A 114 21.17 13.29 12.73
CA MET A 114 22.57 13.68 12.64
C MET A 114 23.05 14.23 14.00
N GLU A 115 24.03 13.59 14.63
CA GLU A 115 24.66 14.07 15.86
C GLU A 115 26.17 14.18 15.65
N ASP A 116 26.73 15.38 15.85
CA ASP A 116 28.16 15.65 15.72
C ASP A 116 28.75 15.19 14.37
N GLY A 117 27.99 15.34 13.28
CA GLY A 117 28.40 14.92 11.94
C GLY A 117 28.35 13.42 11.68
N ALA A 118 27.66 12.65 12.53
CA ALA A 118 27.41 11.23 12.32
C ALA A 118 25.92 10.88 12.49
N TRP A 119 25.39 10.07 11.58
CA TRP A 119 24.05 9.51 11.72
C TRP A 119 23.93 8.58 12.93
N LYS A 120 22.89 8.81 13.72
CA LYS A 120 22.54 8.03 14.91
C LYS A 120 21.13 7.52 14.85
N ILE A 121 20.91 6.27 15.27
CA ILE A 121 19.58 5.69 15.42
C ILE A 121 18.91 6.33 16.64
N LEU A 122 17.84 7.08 16.39
CA LEU A 122 16.97 7.68 17.39
C LEU A 122 15.77 6.78 17.72
N HIS A 123 15.29 6.02 16.75
CA HIS A 123 14.19 5.07 16.94
C HIS A 123 14.48 3.76 16.24
N ARG A 124 14.10 2.65 16.89
CA ARG A 124 14.00 1.33 16.28
C ARG A 124 12.68 0.70 16.64
N HIS A 125 11.92 0.29 15.64
CA HIS A 125 10.80 -0.61 15.80
C HIS A 125 11.16 -1.94 15.15
N ALA A 126 10.91 -3.06 15.83
CA ALA A 126 10.92 -4.39 15.26
C ALA A 126 9.54 -5.03 15.42
N SER A 127 9.05 -5.65 14.37
CA SER A 127 7.80 -6.42 14.40
C SER A 127 8.01 -7.75 13.69
N VAL A 128 7.28 -8.77 14.15
CA VAL A 128 7.05 -9.99 13.37
C VAL A 128 5.68 -9.86 12.76
N GLY A 129 5.57 -10.09 11.46
CA GLY A 129 4.27 -10.11 10.79
C GLY A 129 3.42 -11.24 11.34
N LYS A 130 2.21 -10.93 11.80
CA LYS A 130 1.16 -11.93 11.84
C LYS A 130 0.34 -11.79 10.56
N PRO A 131 0.06 -12.89 9.84
CA PRO A 131 -0.89 -12.87 8.75
C PRO A 131 -2.17 -12.16 9.18
N ASN A 132 -2.75 -11.36 8.29
CA ASN A 132 -3.97 -10.62 8.63
C ASN A 132 -5.12 -11.61 8.88
N ALA A 133 -5.09 -12.79 8.25
CA ALA A 133 -6.01 -13.88 8.56
C ALA A 133 -5.99 -14.26 10.05
N ASP A 134 -4.81 -14.24 10.68
CA ASP A 134 -4.65 -14.66 12.06
C ASP A 134 -5.03 -13.56 13.06
N THR A 135 -4.97 -12.28 12.67
CA THR A 135 -5.30 -11.15 13.55
C THR A 135 -6.71 -10.59 13.36
N HIS A 136 -7.21 -10.63 12.13
CA HIS A 136 -8.48 -10.05 11.73
C HIS A 136 -9.45 -11.06 11.13
N GLY A 137 -9.05 -12.34 10.99
CA GLY A 137 -9.86 -13.39 10.38
C GLY A 137 -9.92 -13.32 8.86
N VAL A 138 -9.24 -12.34 8.25
CA VAL A 138 -9.26 -12.05 6.80
C VAL A 138 -7.87 -11.61 6.33
N GLU A 139 -7.40 -12.14 5.20
CA GLU A 139 -6.18 -11.63 4.55
C GLU A 139 -6.43 -10.27 3.89
N HIS A 140 -5.60 -9.27 4.15
CA HIS A 140 -5.68 -7.97 3.48
C HIS A 140 -4.75 -7.97 2.27
N ARG A 141 -5.20 -8.47 1.10
CA ARG A 141 -4.37 -8.55 -0.12
C ARG A 141 -4.55 -7.39 -1.11
N ALA A 142 -5.56 -6.57 -0.88
CA ALA A 142 -5.96 -5.51 -1.81
C ALA A 142 -4.80 -4.57 -2.20
N LEU A 143 -3.89 -4.23 -1.27
CA LEU A 143 -2.79 -3.30 -1.53
C LEU A 143 -1.55 -3.94 -2.18
N ASP A 144 -1.26 -5.20 -1.84
CA ASP A 144 -0.09 -5.94 -2.34
C ASP A 144 -0.35 -6.43 -3.77
N GLU A 145 -1.57 -6.86 -4.06
CA GLU A 145 -1.99 -7.22 -5.43
C GLU A 145 -2.10 -5.97 -6.33
N LEU A 146 -2.53 -4.83 -5.78
CA LEU A 146 -2.55 -3.55 -6.49
C LEU A 146 -1.16 -3.04 -6.87
N ALA A 147 -0.16 -3.23 -6.02
CA ALA A 147 1.22 -2.78 -6.27
C ALA A 147 2.00 -3.76 -7.17
N ALA A 148 1.78 -5.07 -7.03
CA ALA A 148 2.50 -6.10 -7.78
C ALA A 148 2.06 -6.23 -9.25
N LEU A 149 0.82 -5.84 -9.58
CA LEU A 149 0.22 -6.11 -10.90
C LEU A 149 0.26 -4.92 -11.88
N ALA A 150 0.86 -3.79 -11.49
CA ALA A 150 1.15 -2.66 -12.36
C ALA A 150 2.47 -2.86 -13.16
N SER A 151 2.60 -3.96 -13.91
CA SER A 151 3.63 -4.08 -14.96
C SER A 151 3.07 -3.65 -16.31
N ILE A 152 3.87 -2.86 -17.05
CA ILE A 152 3.47 -2.13 -18.27
C ILE A 152 3.11 -3.03 -19.46
N SER A 153 3.51 -4.30 -19.43
CA SER A 153 3.38 -5.21 -20.58
C SER A 153 1.95 -5.62 -20.93
N ASP A 154 0.99 -5.48 -20.02
CA ASP A 154 -0.42 -5.90 -20.24
C ASP A 154 -1.33 -4.74 -20.69
N LEU A 155 -0.80 -3.52 -20.86
CA LEU A 155 -1.61 -2.34 -21.17
C LEU A 155 -1.74 -2.13 -22.69
N PRO A 156 -2.91 -1.67 -23.18
CA PRO A 156 -3.12 -1.45 -24.60
C PRO A 156 -2.28 -0.25 -25.08
N GLU A 157 -1.77 -0.29 -26.31
CA GLU A 157 -1.22 0.90 -26.97
C GLU A 157 -2.35 1.91 -27.21
N THR A 158 -2.53 2.85 -26.28
CA THR A 158 -3.50 3.94 -26.44
C THR A 158 -2.81 5.14 -27.07
N HIS A 159 -3.28 5.58 -28.24
CA HIS A 159 -2.75 6.75 -28.99
C HIS A 159 -3.00 8.13 -28.32
N THR A 160 -3.41 8.17 -27.05
CA THR A 160 -3.74 9.40 -26.32
C THR A 160 -2.83 9.55 -25.11
N ASP A 161 -2.28 10.76 -24.94
CA ASP A 161 -1.41 11.11 -23.81
C ASP A 161 -2.17 11.20 -22.47
N ILE A 162 -3.50 11.02 -22.44
CA ILE A 162 -4.33 11.09 -21.23
C ILE A 162 -5.32 9.94 -21.25
N VAL A 163 -5.43 9.21 -20.12
CA VAL A 163 -6.41 8.14 -19.94
C VAL A 163 -7.17 8.32 -18.63
N THR A 164 -8.29 7.61 -18.50
CA THR A 164 -8.95 7.43 -17.21
C THR A 164 -8.89 5.96 -16.80
N VAL A 165 -8.35 5.70 -15.63
CA VAL A 165 -8.32 4.38 -15.03
C VAL A 165 -9.48 4.27 -14.04
N VAL A 166 -10.12 3.10 -14.01
CA VAL A 166 -11.18 2.76 -13.06
C VAL A 166 -10.82 1.46 -12.37
N PHE A 167 -10.90 1.48 -11.04
CA PHE A 167 -10.84 0.28 -10.22
C PHE A 167 -12.22 -0.03 -9.63
N THR A 168 -12.57 -1.31 -9.60
CA THR A 168 -13.72 -1.82 -8.86
C THR A 168 -13.27 -2.88 -7.88
N ASP A 169 -14.00 -3.05 -6.79
CA ASP A 169 -13.73 -4.07 -5.78
C ASP A 169 -15.03 -4.47 -5.06
N ILE A 170 -15.26 -5.77 -4.81
CA ILE A 170 -16.43 -6.23 -4.08
C ILE A 170 -16.21 -5.98 -2.59
N THR A 171 -17.14 -5.26 -1.95
CA THR A 171 -17.06 -5.02 -0.51
C THR A 171 -17.48 -6.26 0.27
N ASP A 172 -16.82 -6.52 1.40
CA ASP A 172 -17.03 -7.67 2.28
C ASP A 172 -16.84 -9.04 1.60
N SER A 173 -16.06 -9.07 0.51
CA SER A 173 -15.84 -10.26 -0.31
C SER A 173 -15.23 -11.43 0.46
N THR A 174 -14.32 -11.17 1.40
CA THR A 174 -13.74 -12.25 2.22
C THR A 174 -14.78 -12.91 3.13
N THR A 175 -15.69 -12.12 3.71
CA THR A 175 -16.80 -12.65 4.54
C THR A 175 -17.79 -13.43 3.68
N LEU A 176 -18.10 -12.93 2.48
CA LEU A 176 -18.96 -13.62 1.51
C LEU A 176 -18.33 -14.94 1.05
N ALA A 177 -17.04 -14.95 0.74
CA ALA A 177 -16.30 -16.14 0.33
C ALA A 177 -16.31 -17.22 1.43
N ALA A 178 -16.01 -16.84 2.67
CA ALA A 178 -16.01 -17.75 3.82
C ALA A 178 -17.41 -18.36 4.09
N THR A 179 -18.47 -17.59 3.86
CA THR A 179 -19.85 -18.05 4.09
C THR A 179 -20.36 -18.97 2.98
N LEU A 180 -19.97 -18.71 1.73
CA LEU A 180 -20.48 -19.43 0.56
C LEU A 180 -19.65 -20.65 0.16
N GLY A 181 -18.39 -20.71 0.59
CA GLY A 181 -17.39 -21.69 0.17
C GLY A 181 -16.81 -21.41 -1.22
N ASP A 182 -15.55 -21.81 -1.41
CA ASP A 182 -14.71 -21.40 -2.55
C ASP A 182 -15.33 -21.64 -3.92
N ARG A 183 -15.94 -22.82 -4.14
CA ARG A 183 -16.53 -23.15 -5.45
C ARG A 183 -17.68 -22.21 -5.81
N ARG A 184 -18.59 -21.95 -4.86
CA ARG A 184 -19.75 -21.08 -5.11
C ARG A 184 -19.34 -19.62 -5.23
N TRP A 185 -18.37 -19.19 -4.42
CA TRP A 185 -17.77 -17.87 -4.52
C TRP A 185 -17.12 -17.64 -5.90
N THR A 186 -16.33 -18.60 -6.39
CA THR A 186 -15.69 -18.53 -7.71
C THR A 186 -16.70 -18.35 -8.84
N GLU A 187 -17.83 -19.08 -8.81
CA GLU A 187 -18.89 -18.94 -9.80
C GLU A 187 -19.57 -17.54 -9.75
N ILE A 188 -19.75 -16.99 -8.56
CA ILE A 188 -20.32 -15.65 -8.35
C ILE A 188 -19.37 -14.58 -8.88
N VAL A 189 -18.08 -14.65 -8.53
CA VAL A 189 -17.05 -13.73 -9.00
C VAL A 189 -16.94 -13.79 -10.53
N GLN A 190 -16.93 -14.97 -11.13
CA GLN A 190 -16.83 -15.08 -12.59
C GLN A 190 -18.00 -14.40 -13.32
N ARG A 191 -19.24 -14.58 -12.82
CA ARG A 191 -20.41 -13.88 -13.37
C ARG A 191 -20.32 -12.37 -13.17
N HIS A 192 -19.80 -11.95 -12.02
CA HIS A 192 -19.59 -10.54 -11.72
C HIS A 192 -18.58 -9.89 -12.67
N LEU A 193 -17.44 -10.56 -12.92
CA LEU A 193 -16.41 -10.12 -13.86
C LEU A 193 -16.97 -9.99 -15.28
N THR A 194 -17.73 -10.98 -15.75
CA THR A 194 -18.38 -10.91 -17.08
C THR A 194 -19.36 -9.73 -17.19
N MET A 195 -20.09 -9.44 -16.12
CA MET A 195 -21.00 -8.28 -16.08
C MET A 195 -20.24 -6.95 -16.15
N ILE A 196 -19.15 -6.82 -15.38
CA ILE A 196 -18.27 -5.64 -15.42
C ILE A 196 -17.69 -5.47 -16.82
N GLU A 197 -17.13 -6.53 -17.40
CA GLU A 197 -16.54 -6.51 -18.74
C GLU A 197 -17.55 -6.03 -19.80
N GLY A 198 -18.80 -6.49 -19.71
CA GLY A 198 -19.88 -6.02 -20.56
C GLY A 198 -20.17 -4.53 -20.41
N CYS A 199 -20.20 -4.02 -19.17
CA CYS A 199 -20.38 -2.59 -18.90
C CYS A 199 -19.21 -1.74 -19.42
N VAL A 200 -17.97 -2.21 -19.21
CA VAL A 200 -16.73 -1.55 -19.64
C VAL A 200 -16.68 -1.46 -21.17
N THR A 201 -16.87 -2.60 -21.84
CA THR A 201 -16.84 -2.70 -23.32
C THR A 201 -17.92 -1.83 -23.96
N LYS A 202 -19.13 -1.82 -23.39
CA LYS A 202 -20.26 -1.00 -23.86
C LYS A 202 -19.92 0.50 -23.89
N HIS A 203 -19.04 0.96 -23.01
CA HIS A 203 -18.63 2.37 -22.91
C HIS A 203 -17.23 2.61 -23.48
N SER A 204 -16.80 1.79 -24.44
CA SER A 204 -15.51 1.93 -25.13
C SER A 204 -14.29 1.88 -24.18
N GLY A 205 -14.46 1.28 -23.01
CA GLY A 205 -13.36 0.94 -22.13
C GLY A 205 -12.80 -0.43 -22.47
N GLN A 206 -11.61 -0.69 -21.93
CA GLN A 206 -10.99 -2.00 -21.97
C GLN A 206 -10.76 -2.48 -20.54
N LEU A 207 -11.28 -3.67 -20.24
CA LEU A 207 -10.92 -4.38 -19.02
C LEU A 207 -9.48 -4.87 -19.21
N VAL A 208 -8.56 -4.36 -18.40
CA VAL A 208 -7.14 -4.72 -18.50
C VAL A 208 -6.90 -6.04 -17.78
N LYS A 209 -7.38 -6.15 -16.54
CA LYS A 209 -7.22 -7.35 -15.72
C LYS A 209 -8.25 -7.41 -14.59
N SER A 210 -8.55 -8.63 -14.15
CA SER A 210 -9.21 -8.91 -12.87
C SER A 210 -8.17 -9.15 -11.78
N LEU A 211 -8.53 -8.82 -10.54
CA LEU A 211 -7.69 -8.84 -9.34
C LEU A 211 -8.46 -9.59 -8.25
N GLY A 212 -8.58 -10.91 -8.41
CA GLY A 212 -9.51 -11.70 -7.60
C GLY A 212 -10.96 -11.31 -7.90
N ASP A 213 -11.56 -10.59 -6.97
CA ASP A 213 -12.91 -10.01 -7.05
C ASP A 213 -12.93 -8.53 -7.49
N GLY A 214 -11.77 -7.89 -7.58
CA GLY A 214 -11.61 -6.54 -8.12
C GLY A 214 -11.31 -6.52 -9.63
N THR A 215 -11.41 -5.34 -10.25
CA THR A 215 -11.04 -5.14 -11.65
C THR A 215 -10.29 -3.83 -11.90
N MET A 216 -9.46 -3.82 -12.93
CA MET A 216 -8.84 -2.62 -13.50
C MET A 216 -9.30 -2.45 -14.94
N SER A 217 -9.86 -1.29 -15.24
CA SER A 217 -10.27 -0.91 -16.59
C SER A 217 -9.67 0.44 -16.98
N VAL A 218 -9.39 0.61 -18.28
CA VAL A 218 -8.90 1.86 -18.86
C VAL A 218 -9.89 2.39 -19.89
N PHE A 219 -10.00 3.72 -19.93
CA PHE A 219 -10.93 4.41 -20.80
C PHE A 219 -10.25 5.60 -21.49
N PRO A 220 -10.59 5.89 -22.75
CA PRO A 220 -10.03 7.00 -23.51
C PRO A 220 -10.52 8.38 -23.03
N SER A 221 -11.56 8.45 -22.21
CA SER A 221 -12.00 9.71 -21.60
C SER A 221 -12.66 9.51 -20.24
N ALA A 222 -12.59 10.55 -19.40
CA ALA A 222 -13.23 10.55 -18.09
C ALA A 222 -14.75 10.39 -18.18
N THR A 223 -15.39 10.98 -19.20
CA THR A 223 -16.84 10.92 -19.39
C THR A 223 -17.33 9.48 -19.56
N VAL A 224 -16.72 8.71 -20.48
CA VAL A 224 -17.15 7.33 -20.74
C VAL A 224 -16.79 6.40 -19.58
N ALA A 225 -15.70 6.67 -18.87
CA ALA A 225 -15.33 5.96 -17.64
C ALA A 225 -16.39 6.10 -16.55
N LEU A 226 -16.87 7.33 -16.30
CA LEU A 226 -17.91 7.56 -15.30
C LEU A 226 -19.27 6.99 -15.72
N GLN A 227 -19.61 7.02 -17.01
CA GLN A 227 -20.79 6.33 -17.53
C GLN A 227 -20.72 4.82 -17.30
N ALA A 228 -19.55 4.21 -17.53
CA ALA A 228 -19.33 2.80 -17.24
C ALA A 228 -19.48 2.50 -15.75
N ALA A 229 -18.87 3.31 -14.87
CA ALA A 229 -18.96 3.17 -13.43
C ALA A 229 -20.42 3.27 -12.92
N MET A 230 -21.19 4.25 -13.41
CA MET A 230 -22.63 4.35 -13.11
C MET A 230 -23.40 3.13 -13.63
N SER A 231 -23.10 2.66 -14.84
CA SER A 231 -23.74 1.47 -15.42
C SER A 231 -23.47 0.22 -14.59
N ILE A 232 -22.27 0.07 -14.01
CA ILE A 232 -21.93 -1.05 -13.11
C ILE A 232 -22.81 -0.99 -11.86
N GLN A 233 -22.86 0.16 -11.17
CA GLN A 233 -23.68 0.32 -9.97
C GLN A 233 -25.16 0.10 -10.24
N GLN A 234 -25.68 0.66 -11.34
CA GLN A 234 -27.08 0.49 -11.74
C GLN A 234 -27.41 -0.96 -12.10
N THR A 235 -26.50 -1.69 -12.73
CA THR A 235 -26.70 -3.10 -13.07
C THR A 235 -26.72 -3.96 -11.82
N LEU A 236 -25.83 -3.70 -10.85
CA LEU A 236 -25.82 -4.37 -9.56
C LEU A 236 -27.09 -4.07 -8.75
N ALA A 237 -27.52 -2.81 -8.70
CA ALA A 237 -28.73 -2.40 -7.98
C ALA A 237 -30.02 -3.01 -8.54
N ARG A 238 -30.07 -3.28 -9.85
CA ARG A 238 -31.21 -3.95 -10.51
C ARG A 238 -31.14 -5.47 -10.44
N GLY A 239 -29.96 -6.03 -10.13
CA GLY A 239 -29.76 -7.46 -10.04
C GLY A 239 -30.53 -8.06 -8.86
N HIS A 240 -31.17 -9.21 -9.08
CA HIS A 240 -31.83 -10.00 -8.03
C HIS A 240 -31.00 -11.23 -7.64
N GLN A 241 -29.68 -11.19 -7.86
CA GLN A 241 -28.79 -12.31 -7.58
C GLN A 241 -28.45 -12.34 -6.09
N GLU A 242 -28.48 -13.55 -5.50
CA GLU A 242 -28.13 -13.77 -4.09
C GLU A 242 -26.78 -14.49 -3.94
N PRO A 243 -25.86 -14.00 -3.10
CA PRO A 243 -25.98 -12.78 -2.30
C PRO A 243 -25.88 -11.51 -3.16
N ARG A 244 -26.55 -10.44 -2.71
CA ARG A 244 -26.35 -9.11 -3.30
C ARG A 244 -24.89 -8.68 -3.11
N LEU A 245 -24.18 -8.48 -4.22
CA LEU A 245 -22.84 -7.92 -4.21
C LEU A 245 -22.93 -6.40 -4.13
N SER A 246 -22.11 -5.80 -3.27
CA SER A 246 -21.90 -4.36 -3.22
C SER A 246 -20.49 -4.08 -3.71
N VAL A 247 -20.32 -3.03 -4.52
CA VAL A 247 -19.03 -2.73 -5.16
C VAL A 247 -18.65 -1.30 -4.85
N ARG A 248 -17.37 -1.10 -4.50
CA ARG A 248 -16.77 0.22 -4.41
C ARG A 248 -16.00 0.51 -5.71
N ILE A 249 -16.12 1.74 -6.20
CA ILE A 249 -15.49 2.17 -7.46
C ILE A 249 -14.65 3.42 -7.22
N GLY A 250 -13.44 3.44 -7.79
CA GLY A 250 -12.56 4.59 -7.82
C GLY A 250 -12.10 4.93 -9.24
N ALA A 251 -12.09 6.21 -9.60
CA ALA A 251 -11.58 6.67 -10.90
C ALA A 251 -10.60 7.84 -10.80
N HIS A 252 -9.57 7.82 -11.63
CA HIS A 252 -8.62 8.92 -11.79
C HIS A 252 -8.18 9.07 -13.25
N THR A 253 -8.04 10.32 -13.67
CA THR A 253 -7.64 10.75 -15.01
C THR A 253 -6.31 11.45 -14.91
N GLY A 254 -5.35 11.06 -15.74
CA GLY A 254 -4.02 11.64 -15.75
C GLY A 254 -3.24 11.28 -17.01
N ASP A 255 -2.10 11.94 -17.16
CA ASP A 255 -1.23 11.79 -18.31
C ASP A 255 -0.55 10.42 -18.32
N VAL A 256 -0.38 9.89 -19.52
CA VAL A 256 0.32 8.66 -19.85
C VAL A 256 1.36 9.00 -20.90
N VAL A 257 2.59 9.24 -20.47
CA VAL A 257 3.69 9.51 -21.39
C VAL A 257 4.27 8.17 -21.86
N HIS A 258 4.20 7.86 -23.14
CA HIS A 258 4.77 6.61 -23.66
C HIS A 258 6.30 6.74 -23.82
N SER A 259 7.08 6.36 -22.79
CA SER A 259 8.56 6.38 -22.89
C SER A 259 9.29 5.24 -22.17
N GLY A 260 8.81 3.99 -22.24
CA GLY A 260 9.48 2.83 -21.64
C GLY A 260 8.67 2.12 -20.54
N LYS A 261 9.34 1.51 -19.54
CA LYS A 261 8.76 0.53 -18.60
C LYS A 261 8.07 1.06 -17.32
N ASP A 262 7.94 2.39 -17.09
CA ASP A 262 7.42 2.93 -15.80
C ASP A 262 6.28 4.00 -15.84
N PHE A 263 5.64 4.25 -16.98
CA PHE A 263 4.86 5.49 -17.18
C PHE A 263 3.41 5.52 -16.69
N PHE A 264 2.77 4.38 -16.41
CA PHE A 264 1.40 4.34 -15.87
C PHE A 264 1.33 4.33 -14.34
N GLY A 265 2.46 4.15 -13.65
CA GLY A 265 2.50 3.86 -12.21
C GLY A 265 1.79 4.91 -11.36
N THR A 266 1.95 6.20 -11.66
CA THR A 266 1.35 7.28 -10.86
C THR A 266 -0.17 7.35 -11.00
N VAL A 267 -0.71 7.26 -12.23
CA VAL A 267 -2.15 7.29 -12.49
C VAL A 267 -2.82 6.05 -11.90
N VAL A 268 -2.22 4.87 -12.09
CA VAL A 268 -2.72 3.60 -11.53
C VAL A 268 -2.70 3.65 -9.99
N ASN A 269 -1.56 4.01 -9.39
CA ASN A 269 -1.42 4.11 -7.94
C ASN A 269 -2.44 5.07 -7.34
N LYS A 270 -2.64 6.24 -7.95
CA LYS A 270 -3.63 7.20 -7.47
C LYS A 270 -5.05 6.67 -7.61
N THR A 271 -5.41 6.06 -8.74
CA THR A 271 -6.74 5.45 -8.92
C THR A 271 -7.02 4.39 -7.86
N ALA A 272 -6.04 3.54 -7.57
CA ALA A 272 -6.13 2.51 -6.56
C ALA A 272 -6.40 3.09 -5.16
N ARG A 273 -5.70 4.18 -4.81
CA ARG A 273 -5.91 4.87 -3.54
C ARG A 273 -7.28 5.56 -3.48
N VAL A 274 -7.79 6.08 -4.60
CA VAL A 274 -9.16 6.63 -4.68
C VAL A 274 -10.20 5.52 -4.47
N ALA A 275 -10.02 4.34 -5.09
CA ALA A 275 -10.93 3.22 -4.93
C ALA A 275 -10.92 2.67 -3.50
N ALA A 276 -9.75 2.61 -2.86
CA ALA A 276 -9.59 2.09 -1.50
C ALA A 276 -10.38 2.89 -0.45
N ILE A 277 -10.59 4.20 -0.68
CA ILE A 277 -11.37 5.06 0.22
C ILE A 277 -12.86 5.15 -0.16
N SER A 278 -13.29 4.50 -1.24
CA SER A 278 -14.70 4.41 -1.63
C SER A 278 -15.45 3.45 -0.71
N GLY A 279 -16.63 3.87 -0.25
CA GLY A 279 -17.55 3.00 0.48
C GLY A 279 -18.28 2.00 -0.44
N PRO A 280 -19.02 1.05 0.16
CA PRO A 280 -19.92 0.15 -0.58
C PRO A 280 -20.92 0.95 -1.43
N ASP A 281 -21.17 0.50 -2.65
CA ASP A 281 -22.06 1.13 -3.61
C ASP A 281 -21.71 2.61 -3.93
N GLU A 282 -20.48 3.04 -3.64
CA GLU A 282 -19.99 4.39 -3.97
C GLU A 282 -19.12 4.41 -5.23
N ILE A 283 -19.16 5.55 -5.91
CA ILE A 283 -18.20 5.92 -6.95
C ILE A 283 -17.46 7.16 -6.46
N ARG A 284 -16.15 7.06 -6.24
CA ARG A 284 -15.30 8.22 -5.93
C ARG A 284 -14.34 8.51 -7.07
N VAL A 285 -14.07 9.78 -7.27
CA VAL A 285 -13.22 10.26 -8.34
C VAL A 285 -12.23 11.29 -7.84
N SER A 286 -11.04 11.31 -8.43
CA SER A 286 -10.08 12.38 -8.18
C SER A 286 -10.61 13.75 -8.65
N HIS A 287 -10.11 14.83 -8.07
CA HIS A 287 -10.42 16.18 -8.55
C HIS A 287 -10.05 16.42 -10.02
N ALA A 288 -8.99 15.78 -10.52
CA ALA A 288 -8.60 15.85 -11.94
C ALA A 288 -9.71 15.28 -12.85
N THR A 289 -10.23 14.09 -12.52
CA THR A 289 -11.34 13.46 -13.25
C THR A 289 -12.60 14.32 -13.19
N ARG A 290 -12.97 14.83 -12.01
CA ARG A 290 -14.11 15.74 -11.85
C ARG A 290 -13.96 17.00 -12.71
N THR A 291 -12.76 17.57 -12.76
CA THR A 291 -12.48 18.77 -13.56
C THR A 291 -12.60 18.47 -15.05
N MET A 292 -12.12 17.31 -15.50
CA MET A 292 -12.15 16.89 -16.90
C MET A 292 -13.57 16.72 -17.45
N VAL A 293 -14.51 16.21 -16.65
CA VAL A 293 -15.90 15.99 -17.09
C VAL A 293 -16.81 17.22 -16.92
N GLY A 294 -16.37 18.22 -16.15
CA GLY A 294 -17.20 19.36 -15.77
C GLY A 294 -18.43 18.96 -14.95
N THR A 295 -19.46 19.82 -14.91
CA THR A 295 -20.69 19.60 -14.13
C THR A 295 -21.94 19.37 -14.98
N ALA A 296 -21.85 19.46 -16.30
CA ALA A 296 -23.02 19.45 -17.17
C ALA A 296 -23.73 18.09 -17.27
N LYS A 297 -23.03 16.99 -16.98
CA LYS A 297 -23.54 15.61 -17.15
C LYS A 297 -23.49 14.77 -15.88
N PHE A 298 -22.84 15.25 -14.82
CA PHE A 298 -22.56 14.48 -13.62
C PHE A 298 -22.72 15.37 -12.39
N THR A 299 -23.35 14.82 -11.36
CA THR A 299 -23.53 15.48 -10.07
C THR A 299 -22.54 14.91 -9.07
N PHE A 300 -21.79 15.78 -8.40
CA PHE A 300 -20.83 15.40 -7.37
C PHE A 300 -21.20 16.06 -6.05
N THR A 301 -20.93 15.35 -4.96
CA THR A 301 -20.94 15.93 -3.61
C THR A 301 -19.78 16.89 -3.41
N GLU A 302 -19.83 17.66 -2.31
CA GLU A 302 -18.69 18.47 -1.88
C GLU A 302 -17.44 17.58 -1.68
N PRO A 303 -16.25 18.05 -2.11
CA PRO A 303 -15.05 17.25 -2.05
C PRO A 303 -14.61 16.99 -0.62
N LEU A 304 -14.12 15.77 -0.40
CA LEU A 304 -13.35 15.42 0.78
C LEU A 304 -11.86 15.71 0.49
N SER A 305 -11.19 16.44 1.39
CA SER A 305 -9.72 16.53 1.42
C SER A 305 -9.18 15.39 2.27
N VAL A 306 -8.36 14.53 1.68
CA VAL A 306 -7.70 13.43 2.40
C VAL A 306 -6.25 13.23 1.95
N PRO A 307 -5.37 12.79 2.87
CA PRO A 307 -4.09 12.22 2.47
C PRO A 307 -4.32 10.86 1.83
N LEU A 308 -3.58 10.56 0.76
CA LEU A 308 -3.58 9.23 0.14
C LEU A 308 -2.23 8.56 0.40
N LYS A 309 -2.25 7.35 0.95
CA LYS A 309 -1.03 6.62 1.32
C LYS A 309 -0.05 6.52 0.15
N GLY A 310 1.16 7.05 0.34
CA GLY A 310 2.25 7.02 -0.66
C GLY A 310 2.14 8.10 -1.74
N LEU A 311 1.26 9.09 -1.57
CA LEU A 311 1.16 10.27 -2.42
C LEU A 311 1.29 11.52 -1.54
N ASP A 312 2.04 12.50 -2.03
CA ASP A 312 2.30 13.72 -1.26
C ASP A 312 1.08 14.65 -1.23
N GLY A 313 0.86 15.24 -0.05
CA GLY A 313 -0.12 16.28 0.19
C GLY A 313 -1.56 15.79 0.33
N GLU A 314 -2.45 16.76 0.34
CA GLU A 314 -3.89 16.53 0.44
C GLU A 314 -4.51 16.39 -0.96
N HIS A 315 -5.42 15.44 -1.10
CA HIS A 315 -6.12 15.19 -2.35
C HIS A 315 -7.61 15.40 -2.19
N LEU A 316 -8.18 16.22 -3.07
CA LEU A 316 -9.62 16.43 -3.18
C LEU A 316 -10.25 15.25 -3.93
N ILE A 317 -11.15 14.55 -3.25
CA ILE A 317 -11.89 13.40 -3.76
C ILE A 317 -13.39 13.70 -3.75
N HIS A 318 -14.04 13.46 -4.89
CA HIS A 318 -15.45 13.76 -5.11
C HIS A 318 -16.23 12.44 -5.16
N LYS A 319 -17.36 12.35 -4.47
CA LYS A 319 -18.31 11.24 -4.68
C LYS A 319 -19.29 11.61 -5.79
N LEU A 320 -19.40 10.74 -6.79
CA LEU A 320 -20.33 10.85 -7.92
C LEU A 320 -21.69 10.28 -7.51
N GLU A 321 -22.75 11.06 -7.71
CA GLU A 321 -24.14 10.62 -7.54
C GLU A 321 -24.59 9.85 -8.79
N TRP A 322 -24.89 8.56 -8.63
CA TRP A 322 -25.22 7.65 -9.74
C TRP A 322 -26.67 7.18 -9.77
N GLN A 323 -27.43 7.50 -8.71
CA GLN A 323 -28.83 7.09 -8.51
C GLN A 323 -29.85 8.08 -9.07
N THR A 324 -29.40 9.25 -9.54
CA THR A 324 -30.23 10.29 -10.17
C THR A 324 -30.55 10.00 -11.63
#